data_AF-M1Y3Y9-F1
#
_entry.id   AF-M1Y3Y9-F1
#
_cell.length_a   1.000
_cell.length_b   1.000
_cell.length_c   1.000
_cell.angle_alpha   90.00
_cell.angle_beta   90.00
_cell.angle_gamma   90.00
#
_symmetry.space_group_name_H-M   'P 1'
#
loop_
_entity.id
_entity.type
_entity.pdbx_description
1 polymer ?
#
loop_
_entity_poly.entity_id
_entity_poly.type
_entity_poly.pdbx_seq_one_letter_code
_entity_poly.pdbx_strand_id
1 'polypeptide(L)'
;MSLQCYRCDTEYEYIGSDPHLGRCPACGSSCVPPAGELTVDDWSNWESSNGLQKVRVRALDERGRAFELKIAAHNAVGKLVEVEIEGTRITGVLNRSQPPFDIGTKITTALAQLGIDELEPTSKDSPETNR
;
A
#
# COMPACT_ATOMS: atom_id res chain seq x y z
N MET A 1 5.80 -16.01 -4.69
CA MET A 1 4.76 -16.17 -3.66
C MET A 1 3.41 -16.02 -4.35
N SER A 2 2.56 -17.05 -4.30
CA SER A 2 1.25 -17.05 -4.95
C SER A 2 0.20 -16.41 -4.05
N LEU A 3 -0.70 -15.64 -4.65
CA LEU A 3 -1.95 -15.20 -4.06
C LEU A 3 -3.04 -16.20 -4.45
N GLN A 4 -3.88 -16.58 -3.50
CA GLN A 4 -5.04 -17.43 -3.75
C GLN A 4 -6.31 -16.58 -3.76
N CYS A 5 -7.21 -16.85 -4.72
CA CYS A 5 -8.57 -16.34 -4.64
C CYS A 5 -9.42 -17.22 -3.73
N TYR A 6 -9.98 -16.65 -2.67
CA TYR A 6 -10.81 -17.41 -1.71
C TYR A 6 -12.23 -17.73 -2.20
N ARG A 7 -12.56 -17.42 -3.46
CA ARG A 7 -13.83 -17.82 -4.07
C ARG A 7 -13.67 -19.03 -4.98
N CYS A 8 -12.61 -19.07 -5.78
CA CYS A 8 -12.42 -20.08 -6.82
C CYS A 8 -11.11 -20.87 -6.68
N ASP A 9 -10.38 -20.66 -5.58
CA ASP A 9 -9.11 -21.31 -5.24
C ASP A 9 -8.00 -21.17 -6.28
N THR A 10 -8.17 -20.27 -7.25
CA THR A 10 -7.13 -19.98 -8.23
C THR A 10 -5.95 -19.33 -7.54
N GLU A 11 -4.80 -20.00 -7.60
CA GLU A 11 -3.51 -19.42 -7.30
C GLU A 11 -2.97 -18.67 -8.51
N TYR A 12 -2.41 -17.50 -8.27
CA TYR A 12 -1.69 -16.73 -9.27
C TYR A 12 -0.56 -15.97 -8.59
N GLU A 13 0.55 -15.78 -9.29
CA GLU A 13 1.63 -14.97 -8.75
C GLU A 13 1.14 -13.56 -8.48
N TYR A 14 1.71 -12.91 -7.45
CA TYR A 14 1.46 -11.50 -7.15
C TYR A 14 1.53 -10.73 -8.46
N ILE A 15 0.38 -10.25 -8.92
CA ILE A 15 0.11 -9.76 -10.29
C ILE A 15 1.33 -9.07 -10.88
N GLY A 16 1.77 -9.53 -12.06
CA GLY A 16 3.09 -9.32 -12.65
C GLY A 16 3.67 -7.88 -12.60
N SER A 17 3.89 -7.28 -13.76
CA SER A 17 4.51 -5.95 -13.84
C SER A 17 3.56 -4.78 -13.52
N ASP A 18 2.29 -5.07 -13.20
CA ASP A 18 1.23 -4.07 -13.01
C ASP A 18 0.58 -4.10 -11.61
N PRO A 19 -0.09 -3.02 -11.17
CA PRO A 19 -0.81 -2.97 -9.88
C PRO A 19 -1.88 -4.06 -9.78
N HIS A 20 -2.04 -4.67 -8.60
CA HIS A 20 -3.08 -5.66 -8.38
C HIS A 20 -4.44 -4.96 -8.23
N LEU A 21 -5.38 -5.29 -9.11
CA LEU A 21 -6.70 -4.63 -9.18
C LEU A 21 -7.65 -4.98 -8.01
N GLY A 22 -7.20 -5.74 -7.01
CA GLY A 22 -8.06 -6.28 -5.96
C GLY A 22 -9.12 -7.24 -6.49
N ARG A 23 -8.89 -7.86 -7.67
CA ARG A 23 -9.81 -8.84 -8.29
C ARG A 23 -9.09 -10.07 -8.81
N CYS A 24 -9.73 -11.23 -8.65
CA CYS A 24 -9.22 -12.49 -9.19
C CYS A 24 -9.29 -12.48 -10.72
N PRO A 25 -8.20 -12.80 -11.43
CA PRO A 25 -8.21 -12.87 -12.88
C PRO A 25 -9.08 -14.01 -13.42
N ALA A 26 -9.29 -15.09 -12.65
CA ALA A 26 -10.09 -16.23 -13.09
C ALA A 26 -11.60 -16.06 -12.87
N CYS A 27 -12.03 -15.43 -11.77
CA CYS A 27 -13.45 -15.32 -11.42
C CYS A 27 -13.98 -13.89 -11.18
N GLY A 28 -13.13 -12.87 -11.33
CA GLY A 28 -13.50 -11.45 -11.14
C GLY A 28 -13.84 -11.04 -9.69
N SER A 29 -13.76 -11.99 -8.75
CA SER A 29 -14.08 -11.79 -7.34
C SER A 29 -13.09 -10.87 -6.64
N SER A 30 -13.58 -10.03 -5.72
CA SER A 30 -12.76 -9.25 -4.79
C SER A 30 -12.22 -10.05 -3.62
N CYS A 31 -12.46 -11.37 -3.56
CA CYS A 31 -11.89 -12.25 -2.55
C CYS A 31 -10.41 -12.58 -2.84
N VAL A 32 -9.60 -11.53 -2.98
CA VAL A 32 -8.16 -11.53 -3.25
C VAL A 32 -7.56 -10.36 -2.46
N PRO A 33 -6.29 -10.41 -2.01
CA PRO A 33 -5.73 -9.32 -1.21
C PRO A 33 -5.58 -7.97 -1.92
N PRO A 34 -5.94 -6.85 -1.24
CA PRO A 34 -6.77 -6.78 -0.04
C PRO A 34 -8.22 -7.22 -0.32
N ALA A 35 -8.79 -8.06 0.55
CA ALA A 35 -10.15 -8.53 0.37
C ALA A 35 -11.14 -7.47 0.88
N GLY A 36 -11.74 -6.72 -0.05
CA GLY A 36 -12.59 -5.58 0.30
C GLY A 36 -11.78 -4.37 0.74
N GLU A 37 -12.36 -3.53 1.61
CA GLU A 37 -11.72 -2.30 2.06
C GLU A 37 -10.80 -2.54 3.28
N LEU A 38 -9.67 -1.83 3.34
CA LEU A 38 -8.80 -1.81 4.51
C LEU A 38 -9.40 -0.95 5.63
N THR A 39 -9.43 -1.50 6.84
CA THR A 39 -9.83 -0.78 8.06
C THR A 39 -8.61 -0.58 8.95
N VAL A 40 -8.36 0.65 9.36
CA VAL A 40 -7.23 0.99 10.25
C VAL A 40 -7.42 0.31 11.60
N ASP A 41 -6.41 -0.44 12.03
CA ASP A 41 -6.32 -1.11 13.33
C ASP A 41 -5.48 -0.28 14.30
N ASP A 42 -4.32 0.18 13.84
CA ASP A 42 -3.34 0.92 14.64
C ASP A 42 -2.51 1.84 13.74
N TRP A 43 -1.96 2.91 14.29
CA TRP A 43 -1.00 3.75 13.57
C TRP A 43 0.00 4.39 14.52
N SER A 44 1.19 4.68 14.01
CA SER A 44 2.20 5.45 14.71
C SER A 44 2.90 6.41 13.76
N ASN A 45 3.34 7.54 14.29
CA ASN A 45 4.12 8.51 13.53
C ASN A 45 5.37 8.94 14.30
N TRP A 46 6.37 9.35 13.55
CA TRP A 46 7.55 10.03 14.06
C TRP A 46 7.87 11.19 13.14
N GLU A 47 8.21 12.34 13.70
CA GLU A 47 8.63 13.52 12.96
C GLU A 47 10.05 13.92 13.38
N SER A 48 10.87 14.22 12.37
CA SER A 48 12.21 14.75 12.57
C SER A 48 12.20 16.28 12.59
N SER A 49 13.27 16.88 13.11
CA SER A 49 13.44 18.34 13.19
C SER A 49 13.48 19.05 11.83
N ASN A 50 13.64 18.32 10.71
CA ASN A 50 13.62 18.88 9.36
C ASN A 50 12.24 18.78 8.68
N GLY A 51 11.21 18.37 9.42
CA GLY A 51 9.84 18.19 8.93
C GLY A 51 9.60 16.86 8.21
N LEU A 52 10.58 15.95 8.12
CA LEU A 52 10.35 14.61 7.61
C LEU A 52 9.57 13.79 8.63
N GLN A 53 8.41 13.30 8.23
CA GLN A 53 7.57 12.38 8.97
C GLN A 53 7.70 10.95 8.45
N LYS A 54 7.64 9.98 9.36
CA LYS A 54 7.47 8.56 9.04
C LYS A 54 6.22 8.07 9.74
N VAL A 55 5.28 7.54 8.97
CA VAL A 55 4.03 6.99 9.46
C VAL A 55 3.99 5.50 9.19
N ARG A 56 3.60 4.72 10.19
CA ARG A 56 3.23 3.32 10.05
C ARG A 56 1.72 3.24 10.25
N VAL A 57 1.00 2.69 9.28
CA VAL A 57 -0.41 2.36 9.41
C VAL A 57 -0.55 0.85 9.38
N ARG A 58 -1.16 0.28 10.41
CA ARG A 58 -1.61 -1.10 10.42
C ARG A 58 -3.10 -1.12 10.09
N ALA A 59 -3.47 -1.98 9.16
CA ALA A 59 -4.85 -2.15 8.73
C ALA A 59 -5.21 -3.63 8.56
N LEU A 60 -6.49 -3.92 8.64
CA LEU A 60 -7.07 -5.24 8.39
C LEU A 60 -7.99 -5.18 7.17
N ASP A 61 -7.94 -6.19 6.32
CA ASP A 61 -8.99 -6.39 5.31
C ASP A 61 -10.22 -7.09 5.92
N GLU A 62 -11.28 -7.30 5.13
CA GLU A 62 -12.53 -7.93 5.61
C GLU A 62 -12.37 -9.39 6.07
N ARG A 63 -11.20 -10.00 5.79
CA ARG A 63 -10.86 -11.36 6.23
C ARG A 63 -9.92 -11.35 7.44
N GLY A 64 -9.59 -10.19 7.97
CA GLY A 64 -8.74 -10.03 9.16
C GLY A 64 -7.25 -10.15 8.86
N ARG A 65 -6.82 -10.09 7.60
CA ARG A 65 -5.39 -10.14 7.27
C ARG A 65 -4.73 -8.81 7.55
N ALA A 66 -3.55 -8.86 8.13
CA ALA A 66 -2.80 -7.67 8.51
C ALA A 66 -2.02 -7.09 7.32
N PHE A 67 -2.23 -5.80 7.10
CA PHE A 67 -1.46 -4.95 6.21
C PHE A 67 -0.71 -3.93 7.06
N GLU A 68 0.58 -3.75 6.78
CA GLU A 68 1.37 -2.66 7.35
C GLU A 68 1.89 -1.79 6.21
N LEU A 69 1.49 -0.52 6.23
CA LEU A 69 1.91 0.49 5.27
C LEU A 69 2.88 1.45 5.96
N LYS A 70 4.05 1.66 5.36
CA LYS A 70 5.00 2.67 5.82
C LYS A 70 5.03 3.82 4.82
N ILE A 71 4.73 5.01 5.31
CA ILE A 71 4.69 6.25 4.55
C ILE A 71 5.81 7.16 5.06
N ALA A 72 6.60 7.71 4.13
CA ALA A 72 7.49 8.82 4.42
C ALA A 72 6.81 10.10 3.91
N ALA A 73 6.66 11.12 4.74
CA ALA A 73 5.96 12.34 4.36
C ALA A 73 6.79 13.60 4.66
N HIS A 74 6.61 14.62 3.81
CA HIS A 74 7.23 15.93 3.96
C HIS A 74 6.29 16.98 3.34
N ASN A 75 6.11 18.13 3.99
CA ASN A 75 5.23 19.21 3.50
C ASN A 75 3.81 18.74 3.11
N ALA A 76 3.16 17.94 3.97
CA ALA A 76 1.83 17.35 3.74
C ALA A 76 1.71 16.35 2.59
N VAL A 77 2.83 15.98 1.96
CA VAL A 77 2.88 15.03 0.85
C VAL A 77 3.57 13.76 1.33
N GLY A 78 2.86 12.64 1.27
CA GLY A 78 3.34 11.32 1.69
C GLY A 78 3.74 10.44 0.52
N LYS A 79 4.69 9.53 0.74
CA LYS A 79 5.10 8.51 -0.21
C LYS A 79 5.07 7.15 0.46
N LEU A 80 4.36 6.19 -0.15
CA LEU A 80 4.38 4.81 0.31
C LEU A 80 5.75 4.20 0.02
N VAL A 81 6.51 3.87 1.08
CA VAL A 81 7.88 3.36 0.99
C VAL A 81 8.01 1.89 1.35
N GLU A 82 7.02 1.33 2.04
CA GLU A 82 6.95 -0.10 2.33
C GLU A 82 5.51 -0.59 2.48
N VAL A 83 5.28 -1.82 2.04
CA VAL A 83 4.06 -2.57 2.36
C VAL A 83 4.47 -3.94 2.87
N GLU A 84 3.85 -4.37 3.94
CA GLU A 84 3.94 -5.74 4.45
C GLU A 84 2.53 -6.33 4.53
N ILE A 85 2.38 -7.59 4.14
CA ILE A 85 1.12 -8.33 4.21
C ILE A 85 1.41 -9.61 4.98
N GLU A 86 0.77 -9.79 6.14
CA GLU A 86 0.97 -10.92 7.06
C GLU A 86 2.45 -11.26 7.31
N GLY A 87 3.27 -10.26 7.66
CA GLY A 87 4.70 -10.47 7.91
C GLY A 87 5.56 -10.52 6.65
N THR A 88 4.97 -10.51 5.46
CA THR A 88 5.70 -10.58 4.20
C THR A 88 5.87 -9.20 3.58
N ARG A 89 7.12 -8.73 3.58
CA ARG A 89 7.49 -7.44 3.02
C ARG A 89 7.49 -7.47 1.49
N ILE A 90 6.89 -6.45 0.90
CA ILE A 90 6.79 -6.24 -0.54
C ILE A 90 7.69 -5.06 -0.92
N THR A 91 8.85 -5.37 -1.49
CA THR A 91 9.92 -4.39 -1.76
C THR A 91 9.95 -3.87 -3.19
N GLY A 92 9.25 -4.53 -4.13
CA GLY A 92 9.37 -4.24 -5.58
C GLY A 92 8.23 -3.45 -6.22
N VAL A 93 7.10 -3.27 -5.52
CA VAL A 93 5.88 -2.69 -6.14
C VAL A 93 5.77 -1.17 -5.92
N LEU A 94 6.67 -0.60 -5.11
CA LEU A 94 6.66 0.81 -4.69
C LEU A 94 7.61 1.71 -5.50
N ASN A 95 8.17 1.19 -6.59
CA ASN A 95 8.88 1.97 -7.61
C ASN A 95 8.01 2.20 -8.86
N ARG A 96 6.74 1.80 -8.83
CA ARG A 96 5.78 1.98 -9.94
C ARG A 96 4.94 3.23 -9.71
N SER A 97 4.38 3.82 -10.76
CA SER A 97 3.54 5.02 -10.65
C SER A 97 2.28 4.85 -9.79
N GLN A 98 1.95 3.64 -9.33
CA GLN A 98 0.77 3.38 -8.50
C GLN A 98 1.09 2.34 -7.42
N PRO A 99 0.55 2.48 -6.20
CA PRO A 99 0.66 1.47 -5.16
C PRO A 99 0.14 0.09 -5.61
N PRO A 100 0.60 -1.01 -4.97
CA PRO A 100 0.22 -2.38 -5.33
C PRO A 100 -1.27 -2.66 -5.30
N PHE A 101 -2.05 -1.87 -4.57
CA PHE A 101 -3.50 -1.97 -4.42
C PHE A 101 -4.08 -0.59 -4.11
N ASP A 102 -5.40 -0.47 -4.18
CA ASP A 102 -6.11 0.72 -3.72
C ASP A 102 -5.99 0.85 -2.19
N ILE A 103 -5.35 1.93 -1.75
CA ILE A 103 -5.13 2.24 -0.33
C ILE A 103 -6.45 2.58 0.37
N GLY A 104 -7.49 2.99 -0.38
CA GLY A 104 -8.82 3.23 0.14
C GLY A 104 -8.95 4.50 0.98
N THR A 105 -10.19 4.97 1.12
CA THR A 105 -10.49 6.26 1.76
C THR A 105 -10.24 6.26 3.26
N LYS A 106 -10.38 5.11 3.94
CA LYS A 106 -10.10 4.99 5.37
C LYS A 106 -8.64 5.26 5.72
N ILE A 107 -7.71 4.73 4.92
CA ILE A 107 -6.28 4.96 5.13
C ILE A 107 -5.93 6.41 4.79
N THR A 108 -6.43 6.96 3.68
CA THR A 108 -6.16 8.37 3.34
C THR A 108 -6.76 9.34 4.36
N THR A 109 -7.92 9.02 4.94
CA THR A 109 -8.51 9.80 6.04
C THR A 109 -7.64 9.76 7.29
N ALA A 110 -7.06 8.61 7.62
CA ALA A 110 -6.13 8.50 8.74
C ALA A 110 -4.85 9.31 8.49
N LEU A 111 -4.33 9.32 7.26
CA LEU A 111 -3.18 10.14 6.88
C LEU A 111 -3.48 11.65 6.95
N ALA A 112 -4.66 12.08 6.52
CA ALA A 112 -5.08 13.48 6.61
C ALA A 112 -5.15 13.97 8.07
N GLN A 113 -5.53 13.10 9.02
CA GLN A 113 -5.48 13.42 10.46
C GLN A 113 -4.05 13.67 10.97
N LEU A 114 -3.03 13.23 10.22
CA LEU A 114 -1.62 13.45 10.50
C LEU A 114 -1.04 14.65 9.72
N GLY A 115 -1.89 15.37 8.99
CA GLY A 115 -1.47 16.46 8.11
C GLY A 115 -0.83 15.99 6.81
N ILE A 116 -1.12 14.75 6.38
CA ILE A 116 -0.70 14.21 5.08
C ILE A 116 -1.93 14.21 4.16
N ASP A 117 -2.03 15.23 3.32
CA ASP A 117 -3.19 15.49 2.49
C ASP A 117 -3.14 14.71 1.17
N GLU A 118 -1.93 14.40 0.71
CA GLU A 118 -1.70 13.72 -0.56
C GLU A 118 -0.73 12.55 -0.39
N LEU A 119 -0.98 11.47 -1.13
CA LEU A 119 0.00 10.42 -1.34
C LEU A 119 0.52 10.51 -2.77
N GLU A 120 1.81 10.75 -2.92
CA GLU A 120 2.45 10.74 -4.24
C GLU A 120 2.24 9.37 -4.88
N PRO A 121 1.89 9.32 -6.18
CA PRO A 121 2.18 8.15 -6.99
C PRO A 121 3.67 7.86 -6.84
N THR A 122 4.04 6.59 -6.67
CA THR A 122 5.41 6.16 -6.39
C THR A 122 6.35 6.31 -7.60
N SER A 123 6.51 7.55 -8.08
CA SER A 123 7.48 7.92 -9.10
C SER A 123 8.84 8.07 -8.42
N LYS A 124 9.78 7.23 -8.83
CA LYS A 124 11.20 7.57 -8.89
C LYS A 124 11.68 7.16 -10.27
N ASP A 125 11.33 7.96 -11.26
CA ASP A 125 12.24 8.18 -12.38
C ASP A 125 12.75 9.60 -12.22
N SER A 126 13.79 9.75 -11.39
CA SER A 126 14.67 10.89 -11.55
C SER A 126 15.59 10.50 -12.70
N PRO A 127 15.59 11.19 -13.85
CA PRO A 127 16.64 10.98 -14.81
C PRO A 127 17.94 11.37 -14.12
N GLU A 128 18.85 10.40 -13.95
CA GLU A 128 20.24 10.67 -13.64
C GLU A 128 20.75 11.67 -14.68
N THR A 129 20.80 12.95 -14.28
CA THR A 129 21.49 13.97 -15.07
C THR A 129 22.97 13.71 -14.86
N ASN A 130 23.51 12.81 -15.68
CA ASN A 130 24.93 12.64 -15.83
C ASN A 130 25.44 13.87 -16.59
N ARG A 131 26.11 14.78 -15.90
CA ARG A 131 26.79 15.94 -16.50
C ARG A 131 28.20 16.04 -15.97
#